data_AF-A0A9C8HXX2-F1
#
_entry.id   AF-A0A9C8HXX2-F1
#
_cell.length_a   1.000
_cell.length_b   1.000
_cell.length_c   1.000
_cell.angle_alpha   90.00
_cell.angle_beta   90.00
_cell.angle_gamma   90.00
#
_symmetry.space_group_name_H-M   'P 1'
#
loop_
_entity.id
_entity.type
_entity.pdbx_description
1 polymer ?
#
loop_
_entity_poly.entity_id
_entity_poly.type
_entity_poly.pdbx_seq_one_letter_code
_entity_poly.pdbx_strand_id
1 'polypeptide(L)'
;MNVKGTAIISTLKFLELNYSSDQLKSVMNKLSKSDRDILSEKLFPSVWYPFNTLINLTRLIDSDLGTGDLTLARKIGKFSADHDLKSIYKLFYKIGSPQFVISRASQVFATYYDIGRLETIDKGKGFMLLCLRNFPELDEIFLQRVSGWMEKTLELSGAVNPQVYTTIKEEHGKKIVEFKGAWK
;
A
#
# COMPACT_ATOMS: atom_id res chain seq x y z
N MET A 1 3.50 14.89 4.96
CA MET A 1 2.64 13.82 4.44
C MET A 1 2.54 12.74 5.48
N ASN A 2 1.34 12.26 5.72
CA ASN A 2 1.06 11.26 6.72
C ASN A 2 0.33 10.06 6.11
N VAL A 3 0.47 8.94 6.80
CA VAL A 3 -0.21 7.69 6.50
C VAL A 3 -1.05 7.26 7.69
N LYS A 4 -2.16 6.61 7.42
CA LYS A 4 -3.06 6.08 8.44
C LYS A 4 -2.40 4.91 9.17
N GLY A 5 -2.54 4.88 10.50
CA GLY A 5 -1.96 3.84 11.35
C GLY A 5 -2.28 2.42 10.90
N THR A 6 -3.44 2.21 10.29
CA THR A 6 -3.84 0.94 9.65
C THR A 6 -2.73 0.34 8.77
N ALA A 7 -2.07 1.14 7.91
CA ALA A 7 -1.03 0.62 7.00
C ALA A 7 0.26 0.20 7.71
N ILE A 8 0.61 0.87 8.81
CA ILE A 8 1.78 0.51 9.62
C ILE A 8 1.48 -0.76 10.41
N ILE A 9 0.29 -0.82 11.04
CA ILE A 9 -0.16 -1.96 11.84
C ILE A 9 -0.23 -3.24 10.98
N SER A 10 -0.79 -3.17 9.77
CA SER A 10 -0.83 -4.33 8.87
C SER A 10 0.57 -4.80 8.43
N THR A 11 1.53 -3.87 8.32
CA THR A 11 2.94 -4.19 8.03
C THR A 11 3.62 -4.89 9.19
N LEU A 12 3.42 -4.39 10.42
CA LEU A 12 3.92 -5.07 11.62
C LEU A 12 3.27 -6.45 11.78
N LYS A 13 1.97 -6.56 11.46
CA LYS A 13 1.28 -7.85 11.51
C LYS A 13 1.82 -8.85 10.51
N PHE A 14 2.16 -8.39 9.30
CA PHE A 14 2.85 -9.22 8.32
C PHE A 14 4.17 -9.77 8.88
N LEU A 15 4.97 -8.92 9.53
CA LEU A 15 6.23 -9.35 10.15
C LEU A 15 6.02 -10.40 11.23
N GLU A 16 5.13 -10.14 12.19
CA GLU A 16 4.82 -11.06 13.29
C GLU A 16 4.41 -12.46 12.80
N LEU A 17 3.69 -12.55 11.68
CA LEU A 17 3.18 -13.81 11.16
C LEU A 17 4.19 -14.59 10.31
N ASN A 18 5.21 -13.93 9.76
CA ASN A 18 6.10 -14.52 8.75
C ASN A 18 7.55 -14.67 9.21
N TYR A 19 7.95 -14.03 10.31
CA TYR A 19 9.35 -13.97 10.74
C TYR A 19 9.49 -14.18 12.24
N SER A 20 10.69 -14.59 12.67
CA SER A 20 10.99 -14.81 14.09
C SER A 20 11.14 -13.49 14.86
N SER A 21 10.95 -13.55 16.18
CA SER A 21 11.16 -12.40 17.07
C SER A 21 12.56 -11.80 16.96
N ASP A 22 13.59 -12.60 16.70
CA ASP A 22 14.96 -12.13 16.52
C ASP A 22 15.17 -11.40 15.19
N GLN A 23 14.54 -11.89 14.11
CA GLN A 23 14.52 -11.18 12.82
C GLN A 23 13.80 -9.84 12.95
N LEU A 24 12.66 -9.80 13.66
CA LEU A 24 11.94 -8.57 13.94
C LEU A 24 12.82 -7.58 14.71
N LYS A 25 13.45 -8.01 15.82
CA LYS A 25 14.36 -7.16 16.60
C LYS A 25 15.51 -6.61 15.75
N SER A 26 16.08 -7.44 14.87
CA SER A 26 17.17 -7.03 13.97
C SER A 26 16.74 -5.87 13.06
N VAL A 27 15.59 -6.00 12.40
CA VAL A 27 15.01 -4.95 11.54
C VAL A 27 14.72 -3.68 12.37
N MET A 28 14.06 -3.84 13.52
CA MET A 28 13.69 -2.70 14.36
C MET A 28 14.92 -1.93 14.88
N ASN A 29 16.02 -2.62 15.19
CA ASN A 29 17.24 -1.98 15.67
C ASN A 29 17.94 -1.12 14.59
N LYS A 30 17.73 -1.40 13.31
CA LYS A 30 18.32 -0.63 12.20
C LYS A 30 17.54 0.64 11.83
N LEU A 31 16.30 0.78 12.31
CA LEU A 31 15.50 1.97 12.08
C LEU A 31 16.14 3.21 12.71
N SER A 32 15.78 4.39 12.18
CA SER A 32 16.13 5.66 12.81
C SER A 32 15.54 5.74 14.23
N LYS A 33 16.12 6.56 15.11
CA LYS A 33 15.55 6.76 16.46
C LYS A 33 14.10 7.23 16.38
N SER A 34 13.80 8.18 15.50
CA SER A 34 12.43 8.69 15.31
C SER A 34 11.44 7.62 14.88
N ASP A 35 11.83 6.73 13.95
CA ASP A 35 10.94 5.65 13.52
C ASP A 35 10.77 4.59 14.62
N ARG A 36 11.85 4.26 15.35
CA ARG A 36 11.75 3.35 16.50
C ARG A 36 10.83 3.88 17.59
N ASP A 37 10.98 5.15 17.96
CA ASP A 37 10.17 5.78 19.01
C ASP A 37 8.68 5.72 18.65
N ILE A 38 8.32 5.97 17.38
CA ILE A 38 6.93 5.84 16.89
C ILE A 38 6.44 4.39 16.97
N LEU A 39 7.26 3.44 16.51
CA LEU A 39 6.86 2.03 16.42
C LEU A 39 6.93 1.27 17.75
N SER A 40 7.62 1.79 18.76
CA SER A 40 7.62 1.26 20.13
C SER A 40 6.37 1.63 20.92
N GLU A 41 5.67 2.68 20.50
CA GLU A 41 4.42 3.12 21.11
C GLU A 41 3.22 2.33 20.57
N LYS A 42 2.10 2.38 21.32
CA LYS A 42 0.85 1.78 20.85
C LYS A 42 0.33 2.55 19.63
N LEU A 43 0.30 1.89 18.48
CA LEU A 43 -0.28 2.44 17.26
C LEU A 43 -1.81 2.31 17.25
N PHE A 44 -2.50 3.34 16.74
CA PHE A 44 -3.95 3.34 16.58
C PHE A 44 -4.32 3.43 15.10
N PRO A 45 -5.23 2.57 14.60
CA PRO A 45 -5.60 2.56 13.18
C PRO A 45 -6.09 3.92 12.67
N SER A 46 -6.85 4.67 13.47
CA SER A 46 -7.43 5.96 13.06
C SER A 46 -6.47 7.15 13.15
N VAL A 47 -5.27 7.00 13.72
CA VAL A 47 -4.30 8.08 13.89
C VAL A 47 -3.41 8.24 12.66
N TRP A 48 -2.98 9.46 12.38
CA TRP A 48 -2.05 9.79 11.31
C TRP A 48 -0.60 9.74 11.82
N TYR A 49 0.27 9.10 11.06
CA TYR A 49 1.70 8.95 11.36
C TYR A 49 2.55 9.44 10.19
N PRO A 50 3.82 9.85 10.41
CA PRO A 50 4.72 10.24 9.33
C PRO A 50 4.81 9.14 8.26
N PHE A 51 4.58 9.51 7.00
CA PHE A 51 4.63 8.57 5.87
C PHE A 51 5.96 7.81 5.80
N ASN A 52 7.07 8.51 6.08
CA ASN A 52 8.41 7.93 6.01
C ASN A 52 8.63 6.78 6.99
N THR A 53 7.89 6.72 8.10
CA THR A 53 7.96 5.58 9.02
C THR A 53 7.50 4.29 8.34
N LEU A 54 6.43 4.33 7.54
CA LEU A 54 5.99 3.17 6.76
C LEU A 54 7.02 2.77 5.70
N ILE A 55 7.57 3.75 4.99
CA ILE A 55 8.49 3.52 3.88
C ILE A 55 9.83 2.98 4.38
N ASN A 56 10.40 3.58 5.41
CA ASN A 56 11.66 3.15 6.03
C ASN A 56 11.54 1.75 6.61
N LEU A 57 10.44 1.47 7.33
CA LEU A 57 10.15 0.12 7.83
C LEU A 57 10.09 -0.88 6.68
N THR A 58 9.28 -0.61 5.64
CA THR A 58 9.13 -1.55 4.52
C THR A 58 10.44 -1.77 3.76
N ARG A 59 11.23 -0.71 3.58
CA ARG A 59 12.54 -0.80 2.91
C ARG A 59 13.50 -1.71 3.67
N LEU A 60 13.60 -1.55 4.99
CA LEU A 60 14.44 -2.43 5.80
C LEU A 60 13.96 -3.88 5.79
N ILE A 61 12.64 -4.10 5.81
CA ILE A 61 12.08 -5.45 5.67
C ILE A 61 12.50 -6.06 4.33
N ASP A 62 12.34 -5.33 3.24
CA ASP A 62 12.69 -5.80 1.89
C ASP A 62 14.20 -6.08 1.73
N SER A 63 15.07 -5.22 2.29
CA SER A 63 16.52 -5.38 2.20
C SER A 63 17.07 -6.49 3.10
N ASP A 64 16.54 -6.64 4.31
CA ASP A 64 17.11 -7.55 5.32
C ASP A 64 16.48 -8.94 5.31
N LEU A 65 15.18 -9.01 5.01
CA LEU A 65 14.39 -10.23 5.07
C LEU A 65 13.91 -10.70 3.68
N GLY A 66 14.15 -9.88 2.66
CA GLY A 66 13.93 -10.19 1.26
C GLY A 66 15.23 -10.15 0.46
N THR A 67 15.14 -9.66 -0.77
CA THR A 67 16.24 -9.55 -1.73
C THR A 67 16.62 -8.11 -2.05
N GLY A 68 15.92 -7.13 -1.48
CA GLY A 68 16.09 -5.71 -1.81
C GLY A 68 15.55 -5.31 -3.20
N ASP A 69 14.76 -6.17 -3.85
CA ASP A 69 14.21 -5.96 -5.20
C ASP A 69 12.76 -5.46 -5.22
N LEU A 70 12.24 -5.04 -4.06
CA LEU A 70 10.88 -4.54 -3.83
C LEU A 70 9.77 -5.61 -3.92
N THR A 71 10.09 -6.88 -4.18
CA THR A 71 9.09 -7.96 -4.21
C THR A 71 8.39 -8.10 -2.86
N LEU A 72 9.11 -7.92 -1.76
CA LEU A 72 8.53 -8.04 -0.42
C LEU A 72 7.63 -6.83 -0.11
N ALA A 73 8.00 -5.63 -0.57
CA ALA A 73 7.13 -4.45 -0.48
C ALA A 73 5.77 -4.68 -1.16
N ARG A 74 5.78 -5.29 -2.37
CA ARG A 74 4.55 -5.66 -3.08
C ARG A 74 3.76 -6.74 -2.35
N LYS A 75 4.43 -7.77 -1.82
CA LYS A 75 3.80 -8.84 -1.02
C LYS A 75 3.14 -8.29 0.25
N ILE A 76 3.79 -7.34 0.93
CA ILE A 76 3.21 -6.66 2.11
C ILE A 76 1.99 -5.84 1.71
N GLY A 77 2.01 -5.17 0.55
CA GLY A 77 0.84 -4.49 -0.01
C GLY A 77 -0.35 -5.44 -0.19
N LYS A 78 -0.12 -6.62 -0.78
CA LYS A 78 -1.14 -7.68 -0.91
C LYS A 78 -1.65 -8.17 0.44
N PHE A 79 -0.75 -8.45 1.39
CA PHE A 79 -1.17 -8.89 2.72
C PHE A 79 -2.02 -7.83 3.43
N SER A 80 -1.61 -6.56 3.35
CA SER A 80 -2.37 -5.45 3.90
C SER A 80 -3.79 -5.46 3.34
N ALA A 81 -3.96 -5.66 2.01
CA ALA A 81 -5.25 -5.76 1.32
C ALA A 81 -6.17 -6.78 1.92
N ASP A 82 -5.65 -7.98 2.05
CA ASP A 82 -6.40 -9.06 2.64
C ASP A 82 -6.78 -8.76 4.10
N HIS A 83 -5.85 -8.25 4.90
CA HIS A 83 -6.05 -7.98 6.32
C HIS A 83 -7.03 -6.83 6.58
N ASP A 84 -6.82 -5.68 5.96
CA ASP A 84 -7.54 -4.45 6.28
C ASP A 84 -8.96 -4.46 5.71
N LEU A 85 -9.17 -5.05 4.52
CA LEU A 85 -10.51 -5.20 3.93
C LEU A 85 -11.39 -6.17 4.71
N LYS A 86 -10.79 -7.22 5.31
CA LYS A 86 -11.52 -8.17 6.16
C LYS A 86 -11.77 -7.65 7.58
N SER A 87 -11.05 -6.62 8.01
CA SER A 87 -11.17 -6.05 9.36
C SER A 87 -11.84 -4.67 9.33
N ILE A 88 -11.07 -3.59 9.24
CA ILE A 88 -11.53 -2.22 9.47
C ILE A 88 -12.41 -1.69 8.33
N TYR A 89 -12.25 -2.19 7.11
CA TYR A 89 -13.05 -1.76 5.95
C TYR A 89 -14.14 -2.75 5.54
N LYS A 90 -14.45 -3.74 6.36
CA LYS A 90 -15.47 -4.76 6.08
C LYS A 90 -16.85 -4.18 5.73
N LEU A 91 -17.21 -3.03 6.32
CA LEU A 91 -18.46 -2.31 6.04
C LEU A 91 -18.43 -1.53 4.72
N PHE A 92 -17.26 -1.08 4.26
CA PHE A 92 -17.09 -0.38 2.99
C PHE A 92 -17.03 -1.34 1.79
N TYR A 93 -16.65 -2.59 2.03
CA TYR A 93 -16.52 -3.62 1.02
C TYR A 93 -17.52 -4.77 1.28
N LYS A 94 -18.77 -4.58 0.84
CA LYS A 94 -19.47 -5.73 0.25
C LYS A 94 -18.62 -6.13 -0.95
N ILE A 95 -17.98 -7.30 -0.88
CA ILE A 95 -17.21 -7.88 -1.99
C ILE A 95 -18.06 -7.76 -3.25
N GLY A 96 -17.66 -6.82 -4.11
CA GLY A 96 -18.37 -6.45 -5.33
C GLY A 96 -17.53 -6.83 -6.54
N SER A 97 -17.94 -6.39 -7.73
CA SER A 97 -17.13 -6.58 -8.93
C SER A 97 -15.87 -5.71 -8.91
N PRO A 98 -14.83 -6.05 -9.71
CA PRO A 98 -13.65 -5.19 -9.87
C PRO A 98 -14.03 -3.74 -10.23
N GLN A 99 -15.04 -3.55 -11.07
CA GLN A 99 -15.51 -2.23 -11.50
C GLN A 99 -16.12 -1.41 -10.35
N PHE A 100 -16.79 -2.07 -9.40
CA PHE A 100 -17.33 -1.43 -8.21
C PHE A 100 -16.20 -0.94 -7.30
N VAL A 101 -15.21 -1.78 -7.01
CA VAL A 101 -14.10 -1.37 -6.12
C VAL A 101 -13.23 -0.29 -6.76
N ILE A 102 -13.01 -0.35 -8.08
CA ILE A 102 -12.32 0.72 -8.83
C ILE A 102 -13.07 2.04 -8.69
N SER A 103 -14.41 2.03 -8.73
CA SER A 103 -15.21 3.26 -8.55
C SER A 103 -15.04 3.90 -7.15
N ARG A 104 -14.54 3.15 -6.17
CA ARG A 104 -14.31 3.60 -4.79
C ARG A 104 -12.83 3.87 -4.50
N ALA A 105 -11.93 3.60 -5.45
CA ALA A 105 -10.48 3.66 -5.24
C ALA A 105 -10.01 5.02 -4.67
N SER A 106 -10.56 6.12 -5.18
CA SER A 106 -10.24 7.48 -4.70
C SER A 106 -10.60 7.69 -3.22
N GLN A 107 -11.81 7.26 -2.83
CA GLN A 107 -12.30 7.37 -1.45
C GLN A 107 -11.45 6.53 -0.50
N VAL A 108 -11.12 5.30 -0.92
CA VAL A 108 -10.31 4.38 -0.12
C VAL A 108 -8.89 4.91 0.06
N PHE A 109 -8.26 5.40 -1.01
CA PHE A 109 -6.93 6.02 -0.96
C PHE A 109 -6.88 7.16 0.07
N ALA A 110 -7.89 8.03 0.09
CA ALA A 110 -7.99 9.14 1.03
C ALA A 110 -8.18 8.72 2.51
N THR A 111 -8.55 7.46 2.77
CA THR A 111 -8.56 6.92 4.14
C THR A 111 -7.18 6.50 4.62
N TYR A 112 -6.24 6.27 3.69
CA TYR A 112 -4.88 5.82 3.97
C TYR A 112 -3.85 6.96 3.94
N TYR A 113 -4.03 7.97 3.09
CA TYR A 113 -3.07 9.05 2.88
C TYR A 113 -3.76 10.41 2.94
N ASP A 114 -3.10 11.38 3.58
CA ASP A 114 -3.62 12.75 3.75
C ASP A 114 -3.30 13.69 2.58
N ILE A 115 -2.37 13.29 1.71
CA ILE A 115 -1.92 14.01 0.52
C ILE A 115 -1.99 13.06 -0.68
N GLY A 116 -2.23 13.63 -1.85
CA GLY A 116 -2.37 12.92 -3.11
C GLY A 116 -3.83 12.71 -3.50
N ARG A 117 -4.06 12.63 -4.80
CA ARG A 117 -5.38 12.38 -5.38
C ARG A 117 -5.30 11.24 -6.36
N LEU A 118 -5.96 10.14 -6.03
CA LEU A 118 -6.11 9.00 -6.93
C LEU A 118 -7.40 9.17 -7.74
N GLU A 119 -7.29 9.14 -9.05
CA GLU A 119 -8.37 9.35 -10.01
C GLU A 119 -8.49 8.13 -10.94
N THR A 120 -9.71 7.76 -11.31
CA THR A 120 -9.92 6.77 -12.38
C THR A 120 -9.91 7.49 -13.71
N ILE A 121 -8.95 7.16 -14.57
CA ILE A 121 -8.85 7.70 -15.92
C ILE A 121 -9.64 6.84 -16.90
N ASP A 122 -9.50 5.52 -16.77
CA ASP A 122 -10.23 4.56 -17.60
C ASP A 122 -10.44 3.25 -16.83
N LYS A 123 -11.50 2.51 -17.18
CA LYS A 123 -11.78 1.18 -16.65
C LYS A 123 -12.74 0.42 -17.55
N GLY A 124 -12.57 -0.90 -17.60
CA GLY A 124 -13.48 -1.76 -18.33
C GLY A 124 -13.48 -3.19 -17.83
N LYS A 125 -13.88 -4.12 -18.69
CA LYS A 125 -13.78 -5.55 -18.39
C LYS A 125 -12.30 -5.96 -18.53
N GLY A 126 -11.70 -6.43 -17.43
CA GLY A 126 -10.33 -6.94 -17.43
C GLY A 126 -9.22 -5.89 -17.37
N PHE A 127 -9.55 -4.59 -17.22
CA PHE A 127 -8.52 -3.56 -17.09
C PHE A 127 -8.95 -2.32 -16.30
N MET A 128 -7.96 -1.60 -15.78
CA MET A 128 -8.11 -0.26 -15.19
C MET A 128 -6.89 0.62 -15.48
N LEU A 129 -7.11 1.93 -15.52
CA LEU A 129 -6.08 2.96 -15.49
C LEU A 129 -6.44 3.96 -14.40
N LEU A 130 -5.63 4.00 -13.35
CA LEU A 130 -5.73 5.00 -12.28
C LEU A 130 -4.55 5.97 -12.37
N CYS A 131 -4.76 7.22 -11.97
CA CYS A 131 -3.72 8.24 -11.93
C CYS A 131 -3.62 8.83 -10.51
N LEU A 132 -2.44 8.79 -9.92
CA LEU A 132 -2.11 9.49 -8.69
C LEU A 132 -1.45 10.83 -9.02
N ARG A 133 -2.08 11.91 -8.55
CA ARG A 133 -1.62 13.29 -8.72
C ARG A 133 -1.29 13.93 -7.38
N ASN A 134 -0.51 15.01 -7.40
CA ASN A 134 -0.19 15.84 -6.23
C ASN A 134 0.40 15.04 -5.06
N PHE A 135 1.21 14.03 -5.37
CA PHE A 135 1.92 13.23 -4.38
C PHE A 135 3.39 13.66 -4.37
N PRO A 136 3.90 14.20 -3.24
CA PRO A 136 5.19 14.89 -3.22
C PRO A 136 6.39 13.95 -3.33
N GLU A 137 6.23 12.68 -2.93
CA GLU A 137 7.32 11.72 -2.84
C GLU A 137 6.98 10.44 -3.60
N LEU A 138 7.62 10.26 -4.77
CA LEU A 138 7.41 9.10 -5.63
C LEU A 138 8.42 8.00 -5.29
N ASP A 139 8.24 7.39 -4.13
CA ASP A 139 9.08 6.31 -3.63
C ASP A 139 8.70 4.94 -4.24
N GLU A 140 9.67 4.16 -4.72
CA GLU A 140 9.41 2.87 -5.35
C GLU A 140 8.79 1.84 -4.39
N ILE A 141 9.16 1.86 -3.10
CA ILE A 141 8.55 1.01 -2.06
C ILE A 141 7.06 1.33 -1.98
N PHE A 142 6.71 2.61 -1.96
CA PHE A 142 5.32 3.04 -1.93
C PHE A 142 4.55 2.56 -3.17
N LEU A 143 5.13 2.73 -4.36
CA LEU A 143 4.52 2.30 -5.62
C LEU A 143 4.25 0.80 -5.64
N GLN A 144 5.19 -0.01 -5.17
CA GLN A 144 5.04 -1.46 -5.11
C GLN A 144 4.00 -1.89 -4.07
N ARG A 145 3.97 -1.24 -2.90
CA ARG A 145 2.94 -1.48 -1.88
C ARG A 145 1.53 -1.18 -2.41
N VAL A 146 1.35 -0.02 -3.03
CA VAL A 146 0.05 0.37 -3.61
C VAL A 146 -0.36 -0.58 -4.74
N SER A 147 0.58 -0.98 -5.59
CA SER A 147 0.32 -1.94 -6.67
C SER A 147 -0.12 -3.30 -6.11
N GLY A 148 0.58 -3.84 -5.13
CA GLY A 148 0.20 -5.09 -4.46
C GLY A 148 -1.16 -5.00 -3.75
N TRP A 149 -1.43 -3.86 -3.11
CA TRP A 149 -2.72 -3.58 -2.49
C TRP A 149 -3.87 -3.60 -3.52
N MET A 150 -3.68 -2.95 -4.68
CA MET A 150 -4.65 -2.96 -5.79
C MET A 150 -4.87 -4.37 -6.35
N GLU A 151 -3.79 -5.13 -6.58
CA GLU A 151 -3.88 -6.51 -7.09
C GLU A 151 -4.75 -7.37 -6.18
N LYS A 152 -4.46 -7.39 -4.88
CA LYS A 152 -5.23 -8.22 -3.95
C LYS A 152 -6.67 -7.73 -3.80
N THR A 153 -6.91 -6.42 -3.84
CA THR A 153 -8.28 -5.87 -3.82
C THR A 153 -9.09 -6.33 -5.05
N LEU A 154 -8.48 -6.32 -6.24
CA LEU A 154 -9.10 -6.82 -7.46
C LEU A 154 -9.38 -8.32 -7.36
N GLU A 155 -8.42 -9.10 -6.86
CA GLU A 155 -8.56 -10.56 -6.66
C GLU A 155 -9.73 -10.88 -5.72
N LEU A 156 -9.79 -10.20 -4.57
CA LEU A 156 -10.89 -10.33 -3.61
C LEU A 156 -12.25 -9.91 -4.19
N SER A 157 -12.24 -9.13 -5.28
CA SER A 157 -13.43 -8.68 -6.02
C SER A 157 -13.77 -9.58 -7.22
N GLY A 158 -13.11 -10.73 -7.36
CA GLY A 158 -13.38 -11.73 -8.40
C GLY A 158 -12.54 -11.61 -9.66
N ALA A 159 -11.53 -10.73 -9.71
CA ALA A 159 -10.56 -10.72 -10.79
C ALA A 159 -9.64 -11.95 -10.73
N VAL A 160 -9.34 -12.57 -11.88
CA VAL A 160 -8.40 -13.69 -11.94
C VAL A 160 -7.02 -13.19 -12.36
N ASN A 161 -6.00 -13.49 -11.53
CA ASN A 161 -4.60 -13.12 -11.72
C ASN A 161 -4.36 -11.62 -12.04
N PRO A 162 -4.89 -10.69 -11.23
CA PRO A 162 -4.68 -9.26 -11.47
C PRO A 162 -3.20 -8.88 -11.38
N GLN A 163 -2.76 -8.06 -12.33
CA GLN A 163 -1.42 -7.46 -12.38
C GLN A 163 -1.54 -5.94 -12.49
N VAL A 164 -0.70 -5.21 -11.76
CA VAL A 164 -0.68 -3.73 -11.79
C VAL A 164 0.70 -3.18 -12.13
N TYR A 165 0.84 -2.38 -13.18
CA TYR A 165 2.11 -1.77 -13.57
C TYR A 165 2.07 -0.27 -13.32
N THR A 166 3.18 0.27 -12.82
CA THR A 166 3.32 1.72 -12.59
C THR A 166 4.10 2.37 -13.73
N THR A 167 3.69 3.59 -14.09
CA THR A 167 4.46 4.45 -14.99
C THR A 167 4.46 5.86 -14.41
N ILE A 168 5.65 6.44 -14.22
CA ILE A 168 5.79 7.84 -13.84
C ILE A 168 5.78 8.67 -15.13
N LYS A 169 4.90 9.66 -15.19
CA LYS A 169 4.81 10.61 -16.31
C LYS A 169 4.94 12.03 -15.80
N GLU A 170 5.19 12.95 -16.72
CA GLU A 170 5.09 14.38 -16.47
C GLU A 170 3.87 14.94 -17.19
N GLU A 171 3.05 15.73 -16.49
CA GLU A 171 1.90 16.42 -17.04
C GLU A 171 1.88 17.85 -16.50
N HIS A 172 1.90 18.85 -17.39
CA HIS A 172 1.96 20.28 -17.02
C HIS A 172 3.09 20.60 -16.01
N GLY A 173 4.28 20.03 -16.22
CA GLY A 173 5.46 20.24 -15.35
C GLY A 173 5.38 19.56 -13.98
N LYS A 174 4.40 18.67 -13.78
CA LYS A 174 4.24 17.91 -12.53
C LYS A 174 4.35 16.41 -12.80
N LYS A 175 5.07 15.71 -11.92
CA LYS A 175 5.12 14.25 -11.97
C LYS A 175 3.78 13.66 -11.50
N ILE A 176 3.30 12.68 -12.24
CA ILE A 176 2.12 11.87 -11.92
C ILE A 176 2.48 10.40 -12.01
N VAL A 177 1.68 9.54 -11.38
CA VAL A 177 1.85 8.09 -11.46
C VAL A 177 0.60 7.46 -12.03
N GLU A 178 0.76 6.73 -13.13
CA GLU A 178 -0.27 5.85 -13.65
C GLU A 178 -0.14 4.44 -13.05
N PHE A 179 -1.24 3.88 -12.58
CA PHE A 179 -1.38 2.47 -12.22
C PHE A 179 -2.25 1.79 -13.28
N LYS A 180 -1.64 0.92 -14.09
CA LYS A 180 -2.28 0.14 -15.15
C LYS A 180 -2.56 -1.26 -14.64
N GLY A 181 -3.83 -1.57 -14.40
CA GLY A 181 -4.25 -2.91 -13.96
C GLY A 181 -4.82 -3.72 -15.11
N ALA A 182 -4.54 -5.03 -15.13
CA ALA A 182 -5.14 -5.99 -16.06
C ALA A 182 -5.45 -7.32 -15.35
N TRP A 183 -6.52 -8.01 -15.75
CA TRP A 183 -6.94 -9.30 -15.19
C TRP A 183 -7.81 -10.10 -16.17
N LYS A 184 -8.04 -11.39 -15.87
CA LYS A 184 -8.98 -12.26 -16.58
C LYS A 184 -10.34 -12.29 -15.89
#